data_AF-A0A1F8J2I4-F1
#
_entry.id   AF-A0A1F8J2I4-F1
#
_cell.length_a   1.000
_cell.length_b   1.000
_cell.length_c   1.000
_cell.angle_alpha   90.00
_cell.angle_beta   90.00
_cell.angle_gamma   90.00
#
_symmetry.space_group_name_H-M   'P 1'
#
loop_
_entity.id
_entity.type
_entity.pdbx_description
1 polymer ?
#
loop_
_entity_poly.entity_id
_entity_poly.type
_entity_poly.pdbx_seq_one_letter_code
_entity_poly.pdbx_strand_id
1 'polypeptide(L)'
;MLQQHLEKLCKELEIKTPKLSEKNLFLFAVANETVELKDLDPGVALHARIYELPKKKKEELFIHLMRANLLGQGTGNARIGLDKDEKFLTLSLGLPYEMNYQTFKESVEDFINYLLFWRDEVVKFQNEESVY
;
A
#
# COMPACT_ATOMS: atom_id res chain seq x y z
N MET A 1 -1.62 3.51 21.13
CA MET A 1 -1.54 2.08 20.77
C MET A 1 -0.71 1.88 19.49
N LEU A 2 -1.08 2.54 18.39
CA LEU A 2 -0.37 2.43 17.11
C LEU A 2 1.14 2.68 17.22
N GLN A 3 1.56 3.74 17.92
CA GLN A 3 2.99 4.04 18.10
C GLN A 3 3.75 2.88 18.76
N GLN A 4 3.16 2.20 19.75
CA GLN A 4 3.79 1.06 20.42
C GLN A 4 3.91 -0.16 19.48
N HIS A 5 2.87 -0.43 18.70
CA HIS A 5 2.91 -1.50 17.69
C HIS A 5 3.95 -1.20 16.61
N LEU A 6 4.04 0.05 16.16
CA LEU A 6 5.01 0.47 15.16
C LEU A 6 6.45 0.38 15.71
N GLU A 7 6.71 0.87 16.92
CA GLU A 7 8.01 0.76 17.57
C GLU A 7 8.45 -0.71 17.71
N LYS A 8 7.51 -1.59 18.07
CA LYS A 8 7.78 -3.02 18.16
C LYS A 8 8.08 -3.64 16.79
N LEU A 9 7.29 -3.31 15.76
CA LEU A 9 7.52 -3.78 14.39
C LEU A 9 8.88 -3.32 13.86
N CYS A 10 9.23 -2.04 14.03
CA CYS A 10 10.52 -1.50 13.60
C CYS A 10 11.69 -2.19 14.31
N LYS A 11 11.53 -2.50 15.61
CA LYS A 11 12.54 -3.24 16.38
C LYS A 11 12.70 -4.69 15.87
N GLU A 12 11.60 -5.36 15.54
CA GLU A 12 11.63 -6.73 15.00
C GLU A 12 12.26 -6.79 13.59
N LEU A 13 12.02 -5.77 12.77
CA LEU A 13 12.57 -5.67 11.42
C LEU A 13 13.98 -5.06 11.36
N GLU A 14 14.54 -4.64 12.51
CA GLU A 14 15.82 -3.91 12.61
C GLU A 14 15.85 -2.62 11.77
N ILE A 15 14.69 -1.99 11.56
CA ILE A 15 14.53 -0.75 10.79
C ILE A 15 14.47 0.43 11.77
N LYS A 16 15.03 1.57 11.37
CA LYS A 16 14.89 2.81 12.15
C LYS A 16 13.41 3.17 12.29
N THR A 17 12.97 3.38 13.53
CA THR A 17 11.63 3.90 13.81
C THR A 17 11.43 5.22 13.06
N PRO A 18 10.34 5.36 12.29
CA PRO A 18 10.05 6.60 11.59
C PRO A 18 9.93 7.76 12.57
N LYS A 19 10.52 8.92 12.24
CA LYS A 19 10.22 10.14 12.99
C LYS A 19 8.77 10.53 12.68
N LEU A 20 7.97 10.76 13.73
CA LEU A 20 6.64 11.36 13.59
C LEU A 20 6.79 12.69 12.85
N SER A 21 6.22 12.79 11.64
CA SER A 21 6.10 14.07 10.94
C SER A 21 5.05 14.94 11.64
N GLU A 22 5.09 16.26 11.44
CA GLU A 22 4.11 17.23 11.96
C GLU A 22 2.63 16.89 11.63
N LYS A 23 2.39 15.94 10.71
CA LYS A 23 1.07 15.48 10.26
C LYS A 23 0.64 14.10 10.80
N ASN A 24 1.27 13.58 11.86
CA ASN A 24 1.03 12.22 12.37
C ASN A 24 1.22 11.13 11.31
N LEU A 25 2.23 11.32 10.46
CA LEU A 25 2.63 10.37 9.43
C LEU A 25 3.92 9.67 9.86
N PHE A 26 3.91 8.35 9.72
CA PHE A 26 5.08 7.48 9.86
C PHE A 26 5.46 6.97 8.48
N LEU A 27 6.74 7.07 8.12
CA LEU A 27 7.29 6.60 6.85
C LEU A 27 8.30 5.50 7.12
N PHE A 28 8.06 4.30 6.63
CA PHE A 28 9.07 3.24 6.68
C PHE A 28 9.34 2.70 5.28
N ALA A 29 10.61 2.38 5.04
CA ALA A 29 11.07 1.88 3.75
C ALA A 29 11.18 0.35 3.80
N VAL A 30 10.50 -0.34 2.89
CA VAL A 30 10.58 -1.81 2.74
C VAL A 30 10.81 -2.13 1.29
N ALA A 31 11.86 -2.91 0.97
CA ALA A 31 12.17 -3.35 -0.40
C ALA A 31 12.21 -2.20 -1.44
N ASN A 32 12.76 -1.04 -1.07
CA ASN A 32 12.79 0.22 -1.85
C ASN A 32 11.45 0.94 -2.03
N GLU A 33 10.37 0.48 -1.38
CA GLU A 33 9.10 1.20 -1.31
C GLU A 33 8.98 2.03 -0.06
N THR A 34 8.31 3.17 -0.18
CA THR A 34 7.93 3.98 0.99
C THR A 34 6.47 3.71 1.31
N VAL A 35 6.23 3.17 2.51
CA VAL A 35 4.88 3.01 3.06
C VAL A 35 4.63 4.14 4.04
N GLU A 36 3.55 4.86 3.80
CA GLU A 36 3.03 5.88 4.70
C GLU A 36 1.99 5.25 5.61
N LEU A 37 2.12 5.50 6.91
CA LEU A 37 1.18 5.05 7.91
C LEU A 37 0.69 6.26 8.70
N LYS A 38 -0.62 6.45 8.71
CA LYS A 38 -1.30 7.59 9.31
C LYS A 38 -2.21 7.12 10.43
N ASP A 39 -2.07 7.72 11.60
CA ASP A 39 -3.04 7.55 12.68
C ASP A 39 -4.35 8.27 12.30
N LEU A 40 -5.46 7.54 12.36
CA LEU A 40 -6.80 8.09 12.19
C LEU A 40 -7.48 8.08 13.56
N ASP A 41 -8.26 9.10 13.86
CA ASP A 41 -9.08 9.12 15.06
C ASP A 41 -10.55 8.89 14.65
N PRO A 42 -11.06 7.64 14.63
CA PRO A 42 -10.42 6.35 14.97
C PRO A 42 -9.83 5.60 13.76
N GLY A 43 -8.78 4.79 13.99
CA GLY A 43 -8.25 3.80 13.06
C GLY A 43 -6.81 4.05 12.63
N VAL A 44 -6.36 3.32 11.61
CA VAL A 44 -5.04 3.51 11.00
C VAL A 44 -5.20 3.42 9.49
N ALA A 45 -4.51 4.29 8.74
CA ALA A 45 -4.43 4.18 7.30
C ALA A 45 -3.00 3.86 6.86
N LEU A 46 -2.84 2.85 6.02
CA LEU A 46 -1.64 2.61 5.24
C LEU A 46 -1.86 3.13 3.82
N HIS A 47 -0.82 3.74 3.26
CA HIS A 47 -0.82 4.26 1.90
C HIS A 47 0.56 4.09 1.29
N ALA A 48 0.62 3.68 0.03
CA ALA A 48 1.87 3.59 -0.71
C ALA A 48 1.63 3.84 -2.20
N ARG A 49 2.67 4.25 -2.91
CA ARG A 49 2.66 4.31 -4.38
C ARG A 49 3.03 2.93 -4.92
N ILE A 50 2.26 2.44 -5.88
CA ILE A 50 2.53 1.17 -6.58
C ILE A 50 3.52 1.42 -7.71
N TYR A 51 3.14 2.30 -8.65
CA TYR A 51 3.93 2.57 -9.85
C TYR A 51 3.45 3.85 -10.55
N GLU A 52 4.25 4.41 -11.47
CA GLU A 52 3.79 5.47 -12.36
C GLU A 52 2.67 4.93 -13.25
N LEU A 53 1.62 5.72 -13.46
CA LEU A 53 0.50 5.32 -14.30
C LEU A 53 0.98 5.12 -15.75
N PRO A 54 0.86 3.90 -16.32
CA PRO A 54 1.27 3.65 -17.69
C PRO A 54 0.55 4.55 -18.69
N LYS A 55 1.28 5.03 -19.71
CA LYS A 55 0.73 5.94 -20.74
C LYS A 55 -0.08 5.21 -21.81
N LYS A 56 0.12 3.90 -21.99
CA LYS A 56 -0.55 3.05 -22.97
C LYS A 56 -1.55 2.12 -22.27
N LYS A 57 -2.55 1.62 -23.00
CA LYS A 57 -3.54 0.63 -22.53
C LYS A 57 -4.23 0.99 -21.19
N LYS A 58 -4.46 2.29 -20.94
CA LYS A 58 -5.01 2.77 -19.66
C LYS A 58 -6.36 2.14 -19.33
N GLU A 59 -7.25 2.03 -20.32
CA GLU A 59 -8.59 1.49 -20.12
C GLU A 59 -8.55 0.00 -19.71
N GLU A 60 -7.77 -0.81 -20.43
CA GLU A 60 -7.57 -2.22 -20.10
C GLU A 60 -6.97 -2.40 -18.69
N LEU A 61 -5.96 -1.58 -18.36
CA LEU A 61 -5.36 -1.56 -17.03
C LEU A 61 -6.41 -1.21 -15.97
N PHE A 62 -7.21 -0.16 -16.18
CA PHE A 62 -8.24 0.24 -15.22
C PHE A 62 -9.29 -0.85 -15.03
N ILE A 63 -9.72 -1.53 -16.09
CA ILE A 63 -10.63 -2.68 -15.98
C ILE A 63 -9.99 -3.79 -15.13
N HIS A 64 -8.71 -4.09 -15.37
CA HIS A 64 -7.97 -5.10 -14.62
C HIS A 64 -7.86 -4.74 -13.12
N LEU A 65 -7.49 -3.49 -12.80
CA LEU A 65 -7.38 -3.00 -11.43
C LEU A 65 -8.74 -2.92 -10.73
N MET A 66 -9.81 -2.52 -11.43
CA MET A 66 -11.16 -2.51 -10.86
C MET A 66 -11.65 -3.92 -10.53
N ARG A 67 -11.30 -4.93 -11.35
CA ARG A 67 -11.59 -6.33 -11.04
C ARG A 67 -10.85 -6.79 -9.78
N ALA A 68 -9.60 -6.38 -9.60
CA ALA A 68 -8.85 -6.69 -8.38
C ALA A 68 -9.43 -6.03 -7.13
N ASN A 69 -9.88 -4.78 -7.26
CA ASN A 69 -10.55 -4.04 -6.19
C ASN A 69 -11.92 -4.63 -5.83
N LEU A 70 -12.55 -5.37 -6.74
CA LEU A 70 -13.88 -5.94 -6.51
C LEU A 70 -13.86 -6.85 -5.28
N LEU A 71 -14.60 -6.44 -4.24
CA LEU A 71 -14.67 -7.13 -2.94
C LEU A 71 -13.31 -7.25 -2.21
N GLY A 72 -12.28 -6.53 -2.63
CA GLY A 72 -10.96 -6.51 -2.00
C GLY A 72 -10.17 -7.82 -2.09
N GLN A 73 -10.65 -8.82 -2.84
CA GLN A 73 -10.02 -10.14 -2.90
C GLN A 73 -8.67 -10.12 -3.61
N GLY A 74 -8.53 -9.29 -4.65
CA GLY A 74 -7.27 -9.14 -5.39
C GLY A 74 -6.24 -8.26 -4.70
N THR A 75 -6.60 -7.61 -3.59
CA THR A 75 -5.81 -6.56 -2.93
C THR A 75 -5.66 -6.77 -1.42
N GLY A 76 -6.12 -7.89 -0.86
CA GLY A 76 -6.05 -8.14 0.58
C GLY A 76 -6.88 -7.13 1.39
N ASN A 77 -8.07 -6.79 0.91
CA ASN A 77 -8.93 -5.71 1.43
C ASN A 77 -8.38 -4.28 1.28
N ALA A 78 -7.19 -4.10 0.70
CA ALA A 78 -6.70 -2.79 0.31
C ALA A 78 -7.44 -2.28 -0.95
N ARG A 79 -7.13 -1.05 -1.36
CA ARG A 79 -7.75 -0.39 -2.52
C ARG A 79 -6.67 0.20 -3.41
N ILE A 80 -6.70 -0.18 -4.68
CA ILE A 80 -5.89 0.45 -5.71
C ILE A 80 -6.60 1.70 -6.19
N GLY A 81 -5.90 2.83 -6.18
CA GLY A 81 -6.42 4.12 -6.63
C GLY A 81 -5.38 4.91 -7.42
N LEU A 82 -5.72 6.15 -7.72
CA LEU A 82 -4.80 7.13 -8.30
C LEU A 82 -4.41 8.17 -7.25
N ASP A 83 -3.20 8.69 -7.36
CA ASP A 83 -2.82 9.88 -6.61
C ASP A 83 -3.55 11.12 -7.15
N LYS A 84 -3.45 12.24 -6.41
CA LYS A 84 -4.21 13.47 -6.71
C LYS A 84 -3.92 14.06 -8.09
N ASP A 85 -2.71 13.84 -8.60
CA ASP A 85 -2.26 14.35 -9.89
C ASP A 85 -2.50 13.34 -11.03
N GLU A 86 -3.10 12.18 -10.73
CA GLU A 86 -3.33 11.05 -11.65
C GLU A 86 -2.04 10.56 -12.35
N LYS A 87 -0.90 10.70 -11.67
CA LYS A 87 0.42 10.28 -12.15
C LYS A 87 0.84 8.94 -11.63
N PHE A 88 0.36 8.53 -10.46
CA PHE A 88 0.77 7.31 -9.80
C PHE A 88 -0.44 6.46 -9.42
N LEU A 89 -0.30 5.15 -9.61
CA LEU A 89 -1.15 4.17 -8.97
C LEU A 89 -0.76 4.08 -7.50
N THR A 90 -1.75 3.90 -6.62
CA THR A 90 -1.55 3.86 -5.18
C THR A 90 -2.27 2.66 -4.57
N LEU A 91 -1.78 2.14 -3.45
CA LEU A 91 -2.45 1.14 -2.64
C LEU A 91 -2.78 1.76 -1.28
N SER A 92 -4.01 1.58 -0.81
CA SER A 92 -4.45 2.11 0.48
C SER A 92 -5.22 1.08 1.29
N LEU A 93 -4.94 0.96 2.58
CA LEU A 93 -5.63 0.06 3.49
C LEU A 93 -6.03 0.81 4.76
N GLY A 94 -7.29 0.63 5.19
CA GLY A 94 -7.76 1.13 6.48
C GLY A 94 -7.84 -0.02 7.47
N LEU A 95 -7.28 0.16 8.66
CA LEU A 95 -7.33 -0.77 9.77
C LEU A 95 -8.17 -0.19 10.91
N PRO A 96 -8.88 -1.05 11.67
CA PRO A 96 -9.62 -0.62 12.86
C PRO A 96 -8.68 -0.11 13.96
N TYR A 97 -9.19 0.77 14.82
CA TYR A 97 -8.42 1.35 15.93
C TYR A 97 -8.03 0.31 16.98
N GLU A 98 -8.97 -0.56 17.32
CA GLU A 98 -8.74 -1.64 18.29
C GLU A 98 -8.25 -2.89 17.56
N MET A 99 -6.94 -3.11 17.59
CA MET A 99 -6.33 -4.35 17.12
C MET A 99 -5.13 -4.74 17.96
N ASN A 100 -4.94 -6.05 18.13
CA ASN A 100 -3.75 -6.57 18.79
C ASN A 100 -2.52 -6.44 17.86
N TYR A 101 -1.33 -6.54 18.45
CA TYR A 101 -0.08 -6.41 17.71
C TYR A 101 0.08 -7.44 16.59
N GLN A 102 -0.34 -8.69 16.81
CA GLN A 102 -0.18 -9.76 15.84
C GLN A 102 -0.98 -9.47 14.57
N THR A 103 -2.25 -9.10 14.73
CA THR A 103 -3.12 -8.72 13.61
C THR A 103 -2.61 -7.47 12.90
N PHE A 104 -2.08 -6.49 13.63
CA PHE A 104 -1.46 -5.31 13.02
C PHE A 104 -0.26 -5.69 12.15
N LYS A 105 0.65 -6.51 12.69
CA LYS A 105 1.84 -6.98 11.99
C LYS A 105 1.47 -7.74 10.72
N GLU A 106 0.60 -8.74 10.83
CA GLU A 106 0.12 -9.53 9.69
C GLU A 106 -0.53 -8.62 8.62
N SER A 107 -1.34 -7.64 9.03
CA SER A 107 -1.96 -6.69 8.09
C SER A 107 -0.93 -5.83 7.35
N VAL A 108 0.15 -5.43 8.02
CA VAL A 108 1.24 -4.64 7.41
C VAL A 108 2.06 -5.51 6.45
N GLU A 109 2.37 -6.75 6.84
CA GLU A 109 3.11 -7.71 6.01
C GLU A 109 2.30 -8.04 4.74
N ASP A 110 1.01 -8.35 4.87
CA ASP A 110 0.12 -8.59 3.74
C ASP A 110 0.02 -7.36 2.84
N PHE A 111 -0.13 -6.17 3.41
CA PHE A 111 -0.15 -4.93 2.63
C PHE A 111 1.11 -4.75 1.77
N ILE A 112 2.29 -5.03 2.33
CA ILE A 112 3.56 -4.95 1.59
C ILE A 112 3.61 -6.01 0.49
N ASN A 113 3.16 -7.24 0.77
CA ASN A 113 3.11 -8.30 -0.24
C ASN A 113 2.22 -7.93 -1.43
N TYR A 114 1.03 -7.38 -1.16
CA TYR A 114 0.14 -6.90 -2.22
C TYR A 114 0.71 -5.68 -2.96
N LEU A 115 1.39 -4.76 -2.27
CA LEU A 115 2.07 -3.62 -2.89
C LEU A 115 3.12 -4.10 -3.91
N LEU A 116 4.00 -5.02 -3.51
CA LEU A 116 5.05 -5.56 -4.37
C LEU A 116 4.47 -6.38 -5.53
N PHE A 117 3.47 -7.22 -5.27
CA PHE A 117 2.77 -7.96 -6.30
C PHE A 117 2.19 -7.04 -7.37
N TRP A 118 1.44 -6.01 -6.96
CA TRP A 118 0.81 -5.09 -7.92
C TRP A 118 1.81 -4.22 -8.67
N ARG A 119 2.95 -3.88 -8.07
CA ARG A 119 4.03 -3.23 -8.80
C ARG A 119 4.50 -4.10 -9.96
N ASP A 120 4.81 -5.36 -9.67
CA ASP A 120 5.31 -6.30 -10.68
C ASP A 120 4.27 -6.55 -11.79
N GLU A 121 2.99 -6.69 -11.43
CA GLU A 121 1.91 -6.87 -12.40
C GLU A 121 1.72 -5.63 -13.30
N VAL A 122 1.80 -4.42 -12.76
CA VAL A 122 1.73 -3.19 -13.57
C VAL A 122 2.91 -3.08 -14.52
N VAL A 123 4.12 -3.42 -14.05
CA VAL A 123 5.33 -3.43 -14.90
C VAL A 123 5.19 -4.46 -16.03
N LYS A 124 4.70 -5.66 -15.74
CA LYS A 124 4.42 -6.68 -16.78
C LYS A 124 3.39 -6.17 -17.78
N PHE A 125 2.28 -5.62 -17.30
CA PHE A 125 1.22 -5.08 -18.15
C PHE A 125 1.72 -3.98 -19.10
N GLN A 126 2.64 -3.13 -18.62
CA GLN A 126 3.28 -2.11 -19.46
C GLN A 126 4.21 -2.69 -20.54
N ASN A 127 4.90 -3.79 -20.22
CA ASN A 127 5.88 -4.42 -21.10
C ASN A 127 5.26 -5.41 -22.10
N GLU A 128 4.04 -5.89 -21.86
CA GLU A 128 3.31 -6.72 -22.80
C GLU A 128 2.92 -5.91 -24.05
N GLU A 129 3.63 -6.14 -25.16
CA GLU A 129 3.22 -5.67 -26.48
C GLU A 129 1.82 -6.24 -26.79
N SER A 130 0.91 -5.36 -27.22
CA SER A 130 -0.39 -5.80 -27.70
C SER A 130 -0.17 -6.65 -28.94
N VAL A 131 -0.47 -7.94 -28.88
CA VAL A 131 -0.66 -8.78 -30.07
C VAL A 131 -2.07 -8.52 -30.57
N TYR A 132 -2.34 -7.30 -31.04
CA TYR A 132 -3.53 -6.96 -31.80
C TYR A 132 -3.20 -5.88 -32.82
#